data_AF-A0A5C7VE44-F1
#
_entry.id   AF-A0A5C7VE44-F1
#
_cell.length_a   1.000
_cell.length_b   1.000
_cell.length_c   1.000
_cell.angle_alpha   90.00
_cell.angle_beta   90.00
_cell.angle_gamma   90.00
#
_symmetry.space_group_name_H-M   'P 1'
#
loop_
_entity.id
_entity.type
_entity.pdbx_description
1 polymer ?
#
loop_
_entity_poly.entity_id
_entity_poly.type
_entity_poly.pdbx_seq_one_letter_code
_entity_poly.pdbx_strand_id
1 'polypeptide(L)' 'MPSATGATPPLKPTAAELDLLQVLWRLGPADAKAVHEALLPDRPEATYATVLRQLQVMH' A
#
# COMPACT_ATOMS: atom_id res chain seq x y z
N MET A 1 -18.90 -13.16 31.74
CA MET A 1 -19.08 -13.07 30.28
C MET A 1 -17.90 -12.29 29.73
N PRO A 2 -16.93 -12.92 29.05
CA PRO A 2 -15.74 -12.21 28.60
C PRO A 2 -15.95 -11.53 27.24
N SER A 3 -15.43 -10.29 27.20
CA SER A 3 -14.77 -9.63 26.08
C SER A 3 -15.64 -8.98 24.99
N ALA A 4 -15.78 -7.67 25.14
CA ALA A 4 -15.97 -6.75 24.02
C ALA A 4 -14.80 -6.86 23.04
N THR A 5 -15.09 -7.14 21.77
CA THR A 5 -14.14 -6.95 20.67
C THR A 5 -13.98 -5.45 20.44
N GLY A 6 -12.90 -4.87 20.96
CA GLY A 6 -12.50 -3.52 20.60
C GLY A 6 -12.07 -3.50 19.15
N ALA A 7 -12.92 -2.96 18.26
CA ALA A 7 -12.52 -2.67 16.90
C ALA A 7 -11.47 -1.55 16.94
N THR A 8 -10.23 -1.87 16.57
CA THR A 8 -9.19 -0.87 16.34
C THR A 8 -9.71 0.11 15.28
N PRO A 9 -9.71 1.43 15.52
CA PRO A 9 -10.11 2.38 14.49
C PRO A 9 -9.20 2.17 13.26
N PRO A 10 -9.72 2.25 12.02
CA PRO A 10 -8.92 2.02 10.83
C PRO A 10 -7.76 3.04 10.85
N LEU A 11 -6.54 2.50 10.84
CA LEU A 11 -5.33 3.32 10.76
C LEU A 11 -5.42 4.10 9.45
N LYS A 12 -5.34 5.43 9.55
CA LYS A 12 -5.31 6.29 8.37
C LYS A 12 -4.05 5.92 7.56
N PRO A 13 -4.17 5.60 6.26
CA PRO A 13 -3.01 5.27 5.45
C PRO A 13 -1.97 6.38 5.52
N THR A 14 -0.70 6.00 5.60
CA THR A 14 0.42 6.90 5.38
C THR A 14 0.37 7.44 3.95
N ALA A 15 1.10 8.53 3.69
CA ALA A 15 1.16 9.10 2.33
C ALA A 15 1.67 8.06 1.31
N ALA A 16 2.66 7.25 1.68
CA ALA A 16 3.20 6.22 0.79
C ALA A 16 2.20 5.08 0.52
N GLU A 17 1.46 4.65 1.54
CA GLU A 17 0.39 3.66 1.36
C GLU A 17 -0.73 4.22 0.49
N LEU A 18 -1.09 5.50 0.64
CA LEU A 18 -2.10 6.14 -0.18
C LEU A 18 -1.67 6.21 -1.66
N ASP A 19 -0.42 6.51 -1.94
CA ASP A 19 0.12 6.51 -3.30
C ASP A 19 0.01 5.11 -3.93
N LEU A 20 0.39 4.06 -3.19
CA LEU A 20 0.25 2.67 -3.65
C LEU A 20 -1.21 2.28 -3.89
N LEU A 21 -2.13 2.66 -3.00
CA LEU A 21 -3.56 2.40 -3.16
C LEU A 21 -4.13 3.08 -4.41
N GLN A 22 -3.69 4.30 -4.72
CA GLN A 22 -4.11 5.00 -5.95
C GLN A 22 -3.59 4.29 -7.20
N VAL A 23 -2.34 3.82 -7.18
CA VAL A 23 -1.78 3.02 -8.28
C VAL A 23 -2.58 1.73 -8.48
N LEU A 24 -2.79 0.96 -7.40
CA LEU A 24 -3.56 -0.29 -7.44
C LEU A 24 -5.01 -0.06 -7.90
N TRP A 25 -5.64 1.04 -7.49
CA TRP A 25 -6.99 1.40 -7.94
C TRP A 25 -7.07 1.63 -9.46
N ARG A 26 -6.03 2.24 -10.05
CA ARG A 26 -5.95 2.46 -11.51
C ARG A 26 -5.61 1.19 -12.29
N LEU A 27 -4.74 0.34 -11.75
CA LEU A 27 -4.25 -0.86 -12.45
C LEU A 27 -5.15 -2.08 -12.28
N GLY A 28 -5.88 -2.19 -11.17
CA GLY A 28 -6.52 -3.44 -10.76
C GLY A 28 -5.51 -4.45 -10.18
N PRO A 29 -5.77 -5.76 -10.26
CA PRO A 29 -4.85 -6.80 -9.80
C PRO A 29 -3.50 -6.69 -10.51
N ALA A 30 -2.44 -6.39 -9.76
CA ALA A 30 -1.10 -6.17 -10.27
C ALA A 30 -0.04 -6.79 -9.35
N ASP A 31 1.10 -7.14 -9.92
CA ASP A 31 2.27 -7.56 -9.13
C ASP A 31 3.09 -6.35 -8.65
N ALA A 32 4.02 -6.58 -7.73
CA ALA A 32 4.85 -5.52 -7.17
C ALA A 32 5.70 -4.78 -8.22
N LYS A 33 6.04 -5.45 -9.33
CA LYS A 33 6.85 -4.84 -10.40
C LYS A 33 6.01 -3.83 -11.18
N ALA A 34 4.80 -4.22 -11.58
CA ALA A 34 3.87 -3.34 -12.26
C ALA A 34 3.50 -2.12 -11.40
N VAL A 35 3.29 -2.33 -10.10
CA VAL A 35 3.03 -1.23 -9.15
C VAL A 35 4.24 -0.30 -9.04
N HIS A 36 5.46 -0.85 -8.94
CA HIS A 36 6.69 -0.05 -8.89
C HIS A 36 6.87 0.79 -10.15
N GLU A 37 6.73 0.20 -11.33
CA GLU A 37 6.86 0.90 -12.62
C GLU A 37 5.82 2.02 -12.77
N ALA A 38 4.57 1.78 -12.37
CA ALA A 38 3.50 2.77 -12.41
C ALA A 38 3.65 3.89 -11.36
N LEU A 39 4.43 3.67 -10.30
CA LEU A 39 4.70 4.64 -9.25
C LEU A 39 5.88 5.56 -9.60
N LEU A 40 6.85 5.09 -10.38
CA LEU A 40 8.07 5.85 -10.74
C LEU A 40 7.83 7.26 -11.31
N PRO A 41 6.80 7.53 -12.13
CA PRO A 41 6.53 8.89 -12.62
C PRO A 41 6.22 9.88 -11.50
N ASP A 42 5.55 9.42 -10.44
CA ASP A 42 5.15 10.24 -9.29
C ASP A 42 6.22 10.22 -8.18
N ARG A 43 6.96 9.10 -8.06
CA ARG A 43 7.99 8.83 -7.04
C ARG A 43 9.24 8.22 -7.67
N PRO A 44 10.09 9.00 -8.36
CA PRO A 44 11.28 8.49 -9.04
C PRO A 44 12.33 7.90 -8.07
N GLU A 45 12.30 8.28 -6.79
CA GLU A 45 13.15 7.77 -5.72
C GLU A 45 12.68 6.41 -5.16
N ALA A 46 11.48 5.96 -5.51
CA ALA A 46 10.93 4.72 -4.98
C ALA A 46 11.73 3.51 -5.49
N THR A 47 12.23 2.70 -4.56
CA THR A 47 12.89 1.43 -4.90
C THR A 47 11.89 0.29 -4.93
N TYR A 48 12.13 -0.70 -5.79
CA TYR A 48 11.32 -1.92 -5.84
C TYR A 48 11.20 -2.61 -4.48
N ALA A 49 12.30 -2.69 -3.71
CA ALA A 49 12.30 -3.30 -2.39
C ALA A 49 11.40 -2.56 -1.39
N THR A 50 11.38 -1.23 -1.45
CA THR A 50 10.48 -0.39 -0.63
C THR A 50 9.02 -0.64 -0.99
N VAL A 51 8.68 -0.66 -2.28
CA VAL A 51 7.32 -0.94 -2.77
C VAL A 51 6.86 -2.33 -2.35
N LEU A 52 7.69 -3.35 -2.57
CA LEU A 52 7.40 -4.73 -2.16
C LEU A 52 7.15 -4.82 -0.66
N ARG A 53 7.99 -4.19 0.16
CA ARG A 53 7.85 -4.21 1.62
C ARG A 53 6.54 -3.53 2.06
N GLN A 54 6.18 -2.40 1.45
CA GLN A 54 4.93 -1.70 1.74
C GLN A 54 3.71 -2.56 1.39
N LEU A 55 3.68 -3.19 0.21
CA LEU A 55 2.61 -4.11 -0.17
C LEU A 55 2.47 -5.30 0.78
N GLN A 56 3.58 -5.80 1.34
CA GLN A 56 3.57 -6.93 2.28
C GLN A 56 3.05 -6.58 3.68
N VAL A 57 3.20 -5.34 4.14
CA VAL A 57 2.76 -4.91 5.48
C VAL A 57 1.33 -4.38 5.49
N MET A 58 0.77 -4.06 4.31
CA MET A 58 -0.65 -3.77 4.13
C MET A 58 -1.45 -5.09 4.21
N HIS A 59 -1.83 -5.48 5.44
CA HIS A 59 -2.68 -6.64 5.75
C HIS A 59 -4.16 -6.29 5.82
#